data_AF-A0A4Q5GQ61-F1
#
_entry.id   AF-A0A4Q5GQ61-F1
#
_cell.length_a   1.000
_cell.length_b   1.000
_cell.length_c   1.000
_cell.angle_alpha   90.00
_cell.angle_beta   90.00
_cell.angle_gamma   90.00
#
_symmetry.space_group_name_H-M   'P 1'
#
loop_
_entity.id
_entity.type
_entity.pdbx_description
1 polymer ?
#
loop_
_entity_poly.entity_id
_entity_poly.type
_entity_poly.pdbx_seq_one_letter_code
_entity_poly.pdbx_strand_id
1 'polypeptide(L)'
;MGDLKSIKIDSEVKKRLDFQKKRSTYSVCIEQMLDYFEMTGIEPKLGQTPPAAIINKAIGETSAALYKRMDDVIKILRNIETTKIDVILHDLEDLKSGEFSNTPEVVENFDQDEIYRLIQLNETLAKNAKDKENVIQKLQVDIVYLKKNTNIQTIIETVEELLSENNLSIDTKGNLVLPREYRDLLIEKIKTISNV
;
A
#
# COMPACT_ATOMS: atom_id res chain seq x y z
N MET A 1 51.68 15.55 16.21
CA MET A 1 50.99 14.66 17.16
C MET A 1 50.12 15.53 18.04
N GLY A 2 48.81 15.54 17.81
CA GLY A 2 47.88 16.32 18.64
C GLY A 2 47.64 15.58 19.95
N ASP A 3 47.81 16.26 21.08
CA ASP A 3 47.50 15.72 22.41
C ASP A 3 46.06 15.20 22.45
N LEU A 4 45.92 13.89 22.71
CA LEU A 4 44.64 13.27 23.04
C LEU A 4 44.17 13.87 24.36
N LYS A 5 43.37 14.95 24.29
CA LYS A 5 42.69 15.52 25.45
C LYS A 5 41.83 14.43 26.09
N SER A 6 42.22 13.97 27.28
CA SER A 6 41.44 12.96 28.00
C SER A 6 40.08 13.56 28.37
N ILE A 7 39.00 12.93 27.92
CA ILE A 7 37.66 13.30 28.39
C ILE A 7 37.57 12.86 29.85
N LYS A 8 37.41 13.84 30.76
CA LYS A 8 37.12 13.55 32.17
C LYS A 8 35.64 13.22 32.31
N ILE A 9 35.37 11.99 32.70
CA ILE A 9 34.02 11.48 32.97
C ILE A 9 33.90 11.28 34.48
N ASP A 10 32.77 11.67 35.04
CA ASP A 10 32.46 11.41 36.45
C ASP A 10 32.52 9.90 36.77
N SER A 11 32.94 9.55 37.99
CA SER A 11 33.15 8.14 38.37
C SER A 11 31.86 7.32 38.28
N GLU A 12 30.71 7.93 38.56
CA GLU A 12 29.42 7.24 38.56
C GLU A 12 28.90 7.07 37.14
N VAL A 13 29.13 8.08 36.28
CA VAL A 13 28.86 7.99 34.84
C VAL A 13 29.73 6.90 34.20
N LYS A 14 31.01 6.80 34.61
CA LYS A 14 31.91 5.75 34.14
C LYS A 14 31.41 4.35 34.53
N LYS A 15 30.98 4.13 35.77
CA LYS A 15 30.42 2.84 36.20
C LYS A 15 29.18 2.44 35.39
N ARG A 16 28.28 3.39 35.13
CA ARG A 16 27.09 3.16 34.31
C ARG A 16 27.46 2.82 32.86
N LEU A 17 28.46 3.51 32.32
CA LEU A 17 28.96 3.24 30.98
C LEU A 17 29.66 1.88 30.89
N ASP A 18 30.41 1.48 31.92
CA ASP A 18 31.02 0.15 32.04
C ASP A 18 29.97 -0.96 32.06
N PHE A 19 28.87 -0.74 32.77
CA PHE A 19 27.74 -1.67 32.80
C PHE A 19 27.08 -1.81 31.42
N GLN A 20 26.85 -0.70 30.72
CA GLN A 20 26.21 -0.69 29.40
C GLN A 20 27.10 -1.28 28.31
N LYS A 21 28.39 -0.94 28.32
CA LYS A 21 29.39 -1.43 27.36
C LYS A 21 29.56 -2.95 27.40
N LYS A 22 29.38 -3.58 28.56
CA LYS A 22 29.64 -5.02 28.76
C LYS A 22 31.05 -5.40 28.23
N ARG A 23 31.13 -6.30 27.25
CA ARG A 23 32.37 -6.79 26.63
C ARG A 23 32.86 -5.94 25.44
N SER A 24 32.13 -4.89 25.06
CA SER A 24 32.44 -4.04 23.91
C SER A 24 33.49 -2.97 24.24
N THR A 25 33.92 -2.15 23.27
CA THR A 25 34.73 -0.95 23.54
C THR A 25 33.82 0.26 23.82
N TYR A 26 34.36 1.31 24.48
CA TYR A 26 33.56 2.51 24.75
C TYR A 26 33.12 3.18 23.44
N SER A 27 33.96 3.15 22.41
CA SER A 27 33.63 3.69 21.08
C SER A 27 32.38 3.01 20.51
N VAL A 28 32.36 1.68 20.48
CA VAL A 28 31.21 0.91 19.97
C VAL A 28 29.95 1.18 20.80
N CYS A 29 30.09 1.27 22.13
CA CYS A 29 28.96 1.56 23.00
C CYS A 29 28.40 2.97 22.76
N ILE A 30 29.26 3.96 22.49
CA ILE A 30 28.85 5.34 22.23
C ILE A 30 28.25 5.46 20.83
N GLU A 31 28.83 4.82 19.81
CA GLU A 31 28.27 4.76 18.45
C GLU A 31 26.85 4.19 18.48
N GLN A 32 26.62 3.07 19.16
CA GLN A 32 25.28 2.49 19.31
C GLN A 32 24.27 3.43 20.00
N MET A 33 24.73 4.24 20.96
CA MET A 33 23.87 5.25 21.59
C MET A 33 23.53 6.39 20.62
N LEU A 34 24.50 6.83 19.81
CA LEU A 34 24.28 7.86 18.79
C LEU A 34 23.33 7.36 17.70
N ASP A 35 23.56 6.14 17.19
CA ASP A 35 22.68 5.49 16.21
C ASP A 35 21.23 5.39 16.73
N TYR A 36 21.07 5.04 18.01
CA TYR A 36 19.75 4.99 18.64
C TYR A 36 19.07 6.37 18.65
N PHE A 37 19.79 7.44 18.97
CA PHE A 37 19.23 8.80 18.94
C PHE A 37 18.89 9.24 17.52
N GLU A 38 19.72 8.94 16.53
CA GLU A 38 19.46 9.27 15.13
C GLU A 38 18.25 8.51 14.59
N MET A 39 18.14 7.21 14.89
CA MET A 39 17.06 6.36 14.39
C MET A 39 15.72 6.63 15.08
N THR A 40 15.73 7.06 16.34
CA THR A 40 14.50 7.33 17.10
C THR A 40 14.09 8.81 17.11
N GLY A 41 14.98 9.72 16.70
CA GLY A 41 14.77 11.16 16.77
C GLY A 41 14.71 11.72 18.20
N ILE A 42 15.18 10.98 19.20
CA ILE A 42 15.17 11.41 20.60
C ILE A 42 16.28 12.44 20.81
N GLU A 43 15.92 13.62 21.32
CA GLU A 43 16.88 14.65 21.72
C GLU A 43 17.19 14.55 23.23
N PRO A 44 18.39 14.10 23.64
CA PRO A 44 18.71 13.88 25.05
C PRO A 44 18.68 15.16 25.91
N LYS A 45 18.83 16.32 25.27
CA LYS A 45 18.88 17.63 25.93
C LYS A 45 17.51 18.19 26.32
N LEU A 46 16.42 17.67 25.77
CA LEU A 46 15.08 18.22 25.97
C LEU A 46 14.27 17.57 27.10
N GLY A 47 14.84 16.61 27.85
CA GLY A 47 14.14 15.97 28.95
C GLY A 47 12.83 15.31 28.49
N GLN A 48 12.93 14.44 27.48
CA GLN A 48 11.75 13.81 26.89
C GLN A 48 11.22 12.66 27.75
N THR A 49 9.89 12.54 27.82
CA THR A 49 9.20 11.37 28.37
C THR A 49 9.70 10.09 27.68
N PRO A 50 9.87 8.98 28.42
CA PRO A 50 10.41 7.75 27.85
C PRO A 50 9.64 7.33 26.59
N PRO A 51 10.31 6.88 25.52
CA PRO A 51 9.66 6.45 24.28
C PRO A 51 8.53 5.44 24.49
N ALA A 52 8.69 4.55 25.49
CA ALA A 52 7.67 3.59 25.90
C ALA A 52 6.35 4.24 26.35
N ALA A 53 6.39 5.42 26.98
CA ALA A 53 5.19 6.13 27.43
C ALA A 53 4.40 6.71 26.24
N ILE A 54 5.11 7.21 25.21
CA ILE A 54 4.50 7.71 23.97
C ILE A 54 3.85 6.56 23.21
N ILE A 55 4.55 5.43 23.09
CA ILE A 55 4.03 4.22 22.43
C ILE A 55 2.79 3.70 23.16
N ASN A 56 2.83 3.57 24.49
CA ASN A 56 1.67 3.09 25.26
C ASN A 56 0.47 4.02 25.16
N LYS A 57 0.70 5.34 25.13
CA LYS A 57 -0.36 6.33 24.92
C LYS A 57 -0.99 6.18 23.53
N ALA A 58 -0.18 6.09 22.48
CA ALA A 58 -0.66 5.90 21.11
C ALA A 58 -1.43 4.58 20.95
N ILE A 59 -0.97 3.49 21.58
CA ILE A 59 -1.69 2.20 21.62
C ILE A 59 -3.02 2.35 22.38
N GLY A 60 -3.04 3.06 23.50
CA GLY A 60 -4.26 3.31 24.28
C GLY A 60 -5.31 4.10 23.49
N GLU A 61 -4.90 5.16 22.80
CA GLU A 61 -5.80 6.00 22.00
C GLU A 61 -6.32 5.25 20.77
N THR A 62 -5.46 4.50 20.08
CA THR A 62 -5.86 3.70 18.91
C THR A 62 -6.79 2.55 19.29
N SER A 63 -6.50 1.83 20.38
CA SER A 63 -7.37 0.75 20.88
C SER A 63 -8.74 1.26 21.32
N ALA A 64 -8.82 2.41 22.00
CA ALA A 64 -10.09 3.03 22.39
C ALA A 64 -10.96 3.39 21.16
N ALA A 65 -10.37 3.96 20.11
CA ALA A 65 -11.07 4.25 18.87
C ALA A 65 -11.58 2.98 18.17
N LEU A 66 -10.81 1.88 18.24
CA LEU A 66 -11.17 0.59 17.67
C LEU A 66 -12.34 -0.05 18.40
N TYR A 67 -12.32 -0.04 19.74
CA TYR A 67 -13.45 -0.50 20.56
C TYR A 67 -14.73 0.28 20.29
N LYS A 68 -14.64 1.62 20.14
CA LYS A 68 -15.79 2.45 19.79
C LYS A 68 -16.38 2.07 18.43
N ARG A 69 -15.54 1.87 17.40
CA ARG A 69 -16.02 1.42 16.08
C ARG A 69 -16.68 0.04 16.13
N MET A 70 -16.15 -0.88 16.94
CA MET A 70 -16.78 -2.20 17.12
C MET A 70 -18.15 -2.08 17.79
N ASP A 71 -18.29 -1.24 18.81
CA ASP A 71 -19.59 -0.97 19.45
C ASP A 71 -20.62 -0.37 18.46
N ASP A 72 -20.18 0.59 17.63
CA ASP A 72 -21.02 1.19 16.60
C ASP A 72 -21.49 0.15 15.56
N VAL A 73 -20.61 -0.77 15.14
CA VAL A 73 -20.98 -1.88 14.23
C VAL A 73 -21.99 -2.81 14.88
N ILE A 74 -21.81 -3.18 16.16
CA ILE A 74 -22.75 -4.04 16.88
C ILE A 74 -24.14 -3.38 16.96
N LYS A 75 -24.20 -2.07 17.20
CA LYS A 75 -25.47 -1.32 17.21
C LYS A 75 -26.15 -1.33 15.85
N ILE A 76 -25.40 -1.13 14.77
CA ILE A 76 -25.94 -1.18 13.40
C ILE A 76 -26.51 -2.57 13.11
N LEU A 77 -25.77 -3.63 13.45
CA LEU A 77 -26.21 -5.01 13.23
C LEU A 77 -27.51 -5.31 13.99
N ARG A 78 -27.58 -4.96 15.28
CA ARG A 78 -28.82 -5.11 16.07
C ARG A 78 -29.97 -4.32 15.50
N ASN A 79 -29.73 -3.09 15.03
CA ASN A 79 -30.78 -2.28 14.43
C ASN A 79 -31.32 -2.92 13.13
N ILE A 80 -30.44 -3.49 12.30
CA ILE A 80 -30.84 -4.21 11.09
C ILE A 80 -31.65 -5.47 11.46
N GLU A 81 -31.19 -6.23 12.45
CA GLU A 81 -31.86 -7.42 12.96
C GLU A 81 -33.30 -7.08 13.39
N THR A 82 -33.46 -6.14 14.32
CA THR A 82 -34.77 -5.77 14.86
C THR A 82 -35.68 -5.05 13.86
N THR A 83 -35.13 -4.17 13.02
CA THR A 83 -35.97 -3.31 12.15
C THR A 83 -36.32 -3.97 10.83
N LYS A 84 -35.47 -4.87 10.31
CA LYS A 84 -35.66 -5.47 8.99
C LYS A 84 -35.88 -6.97 9.08
N ILE A 85 -34.99 -7.69 9.76
CA ILE A 85 -35.01 -9.15 9.74
C ILE A 85 -36.20 -9.68 10.55
N ASP A 86 -36.40 -9.18 11.76
CA ASP A 86 -37.52 -9.61 12.63
C ASP A 86 -38.88 -9.30 12.01
N VAL A 87 -39.02 -8.14 11.35
CA VAL A 87 -40.24 -7.76 10.62
C VAL A 87 -40.54 -8.75 9.49
N ILE A 88 -39.55 -9.03 8.64
CA ILE A 88 -39.71 -9.99 7.54
C ILE A 88 -40.00 -11.40 8.06
N LEU A 89 -39.37 -11.80 9.16
CA LEU A 89 -39.63 -13.10 9.80
C LEU A 89 -41.07 -13.19 10.29
N HIS A 90 -41.57 -12.14 10.94
CA HIS A 90 -42.96 -12.08 11.39
C HIS A 90 -43.94 -12.13 10.22
N ASP A 91 -43.71 -11.35 9.16
CA ASP A 91 -44.55 -11.35 7.95
C ASP A 91 -44.58 -12.73 7.28
N LEU A 92 -43.46 -13.45 7.27
CA LEU A 92 -43.36 -14.81 6.75
C LEU A 92 -44.06 -15.84 7.64
N GLU A 93 -44.00 -15.67 8.97
CA GLU A 93 -44.72 -16.50 9.93
C GLU A 93 -46.24 -16.30 9.81
N ASP A 94 -46.71 -15.07 9.61
CA ASP A 94 -48.11 -14.73 9.36
C ASP A 94 -48.61 -15.31 8.02
N LEU A 95 -47.78 -15.26 6.97
CA LEU A 95 -48.10 -15.89 5.68
C LEU A 95 -48.19 -17.42 5.80
N LYS A 96 -47.40 -18.02 6.68
CA LYS A 96 -47.38 -19.47 6.93
C LYS A 96 -48.51 -19.94 7.85
N SER A 97 -48.96 -19.09 8.78
CA SER A 97 -50.07 -19.39 9.70
C SER A 97 -51.44 -19.18 9.04
N GLY A 98 -51.51 -18.50 7.90
CA GLY A 98 -52.73 -18.33 7.11
C GLY A 98 -53.70 -17.29 7.68
N GLU A 99 -53.28 -16.51 8.67
CA GLU A 99 -54.06 -15.40 9.24
C GLU A 99 -53.86 -14.12 8.41
N PHE A 100 -54.56 -14.03 7.29
CA PHE A 100 -54.69 -12.76 6.59
C PHE A 100 -55.61 -11.84 7.40
N SER A 101 -55.03 -10.95 8.21
CA SER A 101 -55.76 -9.80 8.71
C SER A 101 -56.07 -8.90 7.50
N ASN A 102 -57.36 -8.56 7.34
CA ASN A 102 -57.87 -7.81 6.19
C ASN A 102 -57.35 -6.36 6.20
N THR A 103 -56.15 -6.13 5.67
CA THR A 103 -55.69 -4.83 5.19
C THR A 103 -55.33 -4.95 3.72
N PRO A 104 -55.93 -4.14 2.82
CA PRO A 104 -55.59 -4.17 1.41
C PRO A 104 -54.29 -3.40 1.21
N GLU A 105 -53.15 -4.02 1.53
CA GLU A 105 -51.87 -3.58 1.00
C GLU A 105 -51.55 -4.41 -0.23
N VAL A 106 -51.28 -3.69 -1.32
CA VAL A 106 -50.96 -4.20 -2.64
C VAL A 106 -49.69 -5.04 -2.51
N VAL A 107 -49.86 -6.35 -2.35
CA VAL A 107 -48.79 -7.32 -2.54
C VAL A 107 -48.48 -7.29 -4.04
N GLU A 108 -47.41 -6.57 -4.42
CA GLU A 108 -46.77 -6.78 -5.71
C GLU A 108 -46.32 -8.24 -5.74
N ASN A 109 -47.16 -9.09 -6.33
CA ASN A 109 -46.79 -10.47 -6.64
C ASN A 109 -45.55 -10.39 -7.54
N PHE A 110 -44.37 -10.65 -6.99
CA PHE A 110 -43.18 -10.90 -7.78
C PHE A 110 -43.49 -12.08 -8.70
N ASP A 111 -43.64 -11.80 -9.99
CA ASP A 111 -43.98 -12.79 -10.99
C ASP A 111 -42.84 -13.81 -11.04
N GLN A 112 -43.12 -15.10 -10.89
CA GLN A 112 -42.08 -16.14 -10.87
C GLN A 112 -41.20 -16.09 -12.13
N ASP A 113 -41.75 -15.59 -13.23
CA ASP A 113 -41.09 -15.34 -14.50
C ASP A 113 -40.05 -14.21 -14.44
N GLU A 114 -40.20 -13.23 -13.54
CA GLU A 114 -39.21 -12.18 -13.32
C GLU A 114 -38.00 -12.71 -12.54
N ILE A 115 -38.24 -13.54 -11.53
CA ILE A 115 -37.16 -14.21 -10.78
C ILE A 115 -36.34 -15.11 -11.71
N TYR A 116 -36.99 -15.89 -12.57
CA TYR A 116 -36.29 -16.77 -13.51
C TYR A 116 -35.43 -15.99 -14.51
N ARG A 117 -35.94 -14.85 -15.01
CA ARG A 117 -35.17 -13.95 -15.89
C ARG A 117 -33.94 -13.36 -15.20
N LEU A 118 -34.06 -12.94 -13.95
CA LEU A 118 -32.93 -12.41 -13.17
C LEU A 118 -31.85 -13.47 -12.92
N ILE A 119 -32.23 -14.72 -12.66
CA ILE A 119 -31.29 -15.83 -12.51
C ILE A 119 -30.52 -16.06 -13.82
N GLN A 120 -31.21 -16.16 -14.95
CA GLN A 120 -30.58 -16.38 -16.25
C GLN A 120 -29.66 -15.22 -16.65
N LEU A 121 -30.06 -13.98 -16.33
CA LEU A 121 -29.24 -12.79 -16.57
C LEU A 121 -27.96 -12.84 -15.71
N ASN A 122 -28.07 -13.19 -14.44
CA ASN A 122 -26.90 -13.32 -13.55
C ASN A 122 -25.93 -14.41 -14.00
N GLU A 123 -26.43 -15.56 -14.45
CA GLU A 123 -25.58 -16.62 -15.03
C GLU A 123 -24.82 -16.13 -16.26
N THR A 124 -25.51 -15.39 -17.14
CA THR A 124 -24.91 -14.80 -18.35
C THR A 124 -23.83 -13.77 -18.00
N LEU A 125 -24.11 -12.90 -17.03
CA LEU A 125 -23.16 -11.89 -16.55
C LEU A 125 -21.94 -12.54 -15.90
N ALA A 126 -22.13 -13.58 -15.09
CA ALA A 126 -21.03 -14.32 -14.46
C ALA A 126 -20.11 -14.96 -15.49
N LYS A 127 -20.68 -15.55 -16.56
CA LYS A 127 -19.90 -16.11 -17.67
C LYS A 127 -19.09 -15.03 -18.41
N ASN A 128 -19.72 -13.90 -18.74
CA ASN A 128 -19.05 -12.79 -19.42
C ASN A 128 -17.93 -12.18 -18.57
N ALA A 129 -18.15 -12.04 -17.26
CA ALA A 129 -17.12 -11.59 -16.33
C ALA A 129 -15.90 -12.52 -16.35
N LYS A 130 -16.13 -13.84 -16.28
CA LYS A 130 -15.06 -14.84 -16.36
C LYS A 130 -14.30 -14.80 -17.68
N ASP A 131 -14.98 -14.63 -18.80
CA ASP A 131 -14.34 -14.53 -20.12
C ASP A 131 -13.47 -13.27 -20.22
N LYS A 132 -13.93 -12.14 -19.69
CA LYS A 132 -13.13 -10.90 -19.62
C LYS A 132 -11.91 -11.04 -18.70
N GLU A 133 -12.06 -11.70 -17.56
CA GLU A 133 -10.97 -12.01 -16.63
C GLU A 133 -9.85 -12.79 -17.35
N ASN A 134 -10.22 -13.82 -18.13
CA ASN A 134 -9.26 -14.62 -18.91
C ASN A 134 -8.50 -13.79 -19.95
N VAL A 135 -9.18 -12.86 -20.63
CA VAL A 135 -8.54 -11.94 -21.59
C VAL A 135 -7.56 -11.01 -20.88
N ILE A 136 -7.96 -10.45 -19.73
CA ILE A 136 -7.09 -9.59 -18.93
C ILE A 136 -5.82 -10.33 -18.49
N GLN A 137 -5.97 -11.56 -18.00
CA GLN A 137 -4.83 -12.38 -17.60
C GLN A 137 -3.87 -12.64 -18.78
N LYS A 138 -4.40 -12.95 -19.96
CA LYS A 138 -3.58 -13.12 -21.17
C LYS A 138 -2.81 -11.84 -21.52
N LEU A 139 -3.49 -10.69 -21.53
CA LEU A 139 -2.85 -9.40 -21.80
C LEU A 139 -1.78 -9.04 -20.77
N GLN A 140 -2.00 -9.35 -19.49
CA GLN A 140 -1.00 -9.15 -18.44
C GLN A 140 0.25 -10.00 -18.68
N VAL A 141 0.08 -11.27 -19.09
CA VAL A 141 1.21 -12.15 -19.46
C VAL A 141 1.98 -11.58 -20.65
N ASP A 142 1.27 -11.13 -21.69
CA ASP A 142 1.89 -10.53 -22.89
C ASP A 142 2.68 -9.27 -22.54
N ILE A 143 2.16 -8.40 -21.66
CA ILE A 143 2.87 -7.21 -21.17
C ILE A 143 4.15 -7.59 -20.43
N VAL A 144 4.10 -8.60 -19.56
CA VAL A 144 5.28 -9.08 -18.82
C VAL A 144 6.32 -9.64 -19.79
N TYR A 145 5.89 -10.39 -20.81
CA TYR A 145 6.79 -10.91 -21.85
C TYR A 145 7.46 -9.78 -22.64
N LEU A 146 6.68 -8.78 -23.09
CA LEU A 146 7.21 -7.64 -23.83
C LEU A 146 8.18 -6.79 -22.99
N LYS A 147 7.89 -6.57 -21.71
CA LYS A 147 8.83 -5.88 -20.79
C LYS A 147 10.13 -6.63 -20.59
N LYS A 148 10.12 -7.96 -20.70
CA LYS A 148 11.31 -8.81 -20.62
C LYS A 148 12.06 -8.93 -21.94
N ASN A 149 11.59 -8.30 -23.02
CA ASN A 149 12.31 -8.29 -24.28
C ASN A 149 13.59 -7.47 -24.13
N THR A 150 14.70 -8.18 -23.93
CA THR A 150 16.03 -7.64 -23.69
C THR A 150 16.46 -6.64 -24.75
N ASN A 151 16.02 -6.79 -26.01
CA ASN A 151 16.41 -5.89 -27.08
C ASN A 151 15.79 -4.50 -26.90
N ILE A 152 14.55 -4.40 -26.40
CA ILE A 152 13.88 -3.12 -26.12
C ILE A 152 14.56 -2.44 -24.93
N GLN A 153 14.86 -3.20 -23.88
CA GLN A 153 15.53 -2.69 -22.70
C GLN A 153 16.95 -2.19 -23.03
N THR A 154 17.71 -2.94 -23.82
CA THR A 154 19.04 -2.52 -24.30
C THR A 154 18.98 -1.27 -25.19
N ILE A 155 17.95 -1.12 -26.03
CA ILE A 155 17.74 0.10 -26.82
C ILE A 155 17.44 1.29 -25.90
N ILE A 156 16.59 1.13 -24.89
CA ILE A 156 16.26 2.18 -23.91
C ILE A 156 17.52 2.60 -23.14
N GLU A 157 18.27 1.64 -22.61
CA GLU A 157 19.51 1.91 -21.87
C GLU A 157 20.57 2.60 -22.74
N THR A 158 20.70 2.18 -24.01
CA THR A 158 21.62 2.83 -24.97
C THR A 158 21.19 4.27 -25.28
N VAL A 159 19.88 4.52 -25.40
CA VAL A 159 19.34 5.87 -25.60
C VAL A 159 19.57 6.73 -24.36
N GLU A 160 19.30 6.20 -23.16
CA GLU A 160 19.51 6.91 -21.90
C GLU A 160 20.98 7.24 -21.64
N GLU A 161 21.90 6.33 -21.94
CA GLU A 161 23.35 6.57 -21.89
C GLU A 161 23.75 7.72 -22.84
N LEU A 162 23.32 7.66 -24.11
CA LEU A 162 23.64 8.69 -25.10
C LEU A 162 23.06 10.07 -24.77
N LEU A 163 21.87 10.10 -24.13
CA LEU A 163 21.24 11.33 -23.66
C LEU A 163 21.88 11.87 -22.37
N SER A 164 22.39 11.01 -21.50
CA SER A 164 23.01 11.39 -20.21
C SER A 164 24.44 11.90 -20.37
N GLU A 165 25.17 11.40 -21.37
CA GLU A 165 26.56 11.82 -21.66
C GLU A 165 26.66 13.20 -22.32
N ASN A 166 25.54 13.77 -22.80
CA ASN A 166 25.55 14.99 -23.60
C ASN A 166 24.59 16.05 -23.04
N ASN A 167 25.11 17.27 -22.82
CA ASN A 167 24.28 18.46 -22.61
C ASN A 167 23.61 18.85 -23.93
N LEU A 168 22.52 18.18 -24.29
CA LEU A 168 21.78 18.45 -25.52
C LEU A 168 21.13 19.84 -25.45
N SER A 169 21.32 20.63 -26.51
CA SER A 169 20.67 21.93 -26.64
C SER A 169 19.17 21.75 -26.82
N ILE A 170 18.38 22.58 -26.15
CA ILE A 170 16.92 22.58 -26.24
C ILE A 170 16.49 23.62 -27.29
N ASP A 171 15.58 23.26 -28.20
CA ASP A 171 15.01 24.20 -29.17
C ASP A 171 14.07 25.21 -28.50
N THR A 172 13.61 26.20 -29.26
CA THR A 172 12.66 27.23 -28.77
C THR A 172 11.29 26.67 -28.38
N LYS A 173 11.03 25.37 -28.58
CA LYS A 173 9.78 24.66 -28.27
C LYS A 173 9.96 23.65 -27.11
N GLY A 174 11.15 23.58 -26.50
CA GLY A 174 11.41 22.67 -25.38
C GLY A 174 11.86 21.26 -25.79
N ASN A 175 12.14 21.01 -27.07
CA ASN A 175 12.61 19.69 -27.54
C ASN A 175 14.13 19.59 -27.51
N LEU A 176 14.66 18.44 -27.10
CA LEU A 176 16.08 18.13 -27.19
C LEU A 176 16.50 18.02 -28.66
N VAL A 177 17.45 18.86 -29.08
CA VAL A 177 17.99 18.85 -30.44
C VAL A 177 19.15 17.86 -30.49
N LEU A 178 18.93 16.73 -31.15
CA LEU A 178 19.97 15.73 -31.39
C LEU A 178 20.81 16.14 -32.61
N PRO A 179 22.12 16.41 -32.46
CA PRO A 179 22.99 16.71 -33.59
C PRO A 179 23.09 15.52 -34.54
N ARG A 180 23.42 15.79 -35.80
CA ARG A 180 23.33 14.82 -36.90
C ARG A 180 24.24 13.61 -36.68
N GLU A 181 25.42 13.85 -36.13
CA GLU A 181 26.43 12.85 -35.83
C GLU A 181 25.93 11.83 -34.79
N TYR A 182 25.21 12.31 -33.77
CA TYR A 182 24.62 11.44 -32.74
C TYR A 182 23.42 10.68 -33.26
N ARG A 183 22.64 11.28 -34.17
CA ARG A 183 21.55 10.59 -34.86
C ARG A 183 22.10 9.41 -35.67
N ASP A 184 23.18 9.61 -36.40
CA ASP A 184 23.79 8.57 -37.22
C ASP A 184 24.41 7.44 -36.36
N LEU A 185 25.05 7.79 -35.23
CA LEU A 185 25.56 6.83 -34.25
C LEU A 185 24.43 6.01 -33.59
N LEU A 186 23.32 6.66 -33.23
CA LEU A 186 22.14 5.99 -32.68
C LEU A 186 21.53 5.00 -33.68
N ILE A 187 21.42 5.40 -34.95
CA ILE A 187 20.91 4.56 -36.02
C ILE A 187 21.81 3.33 -36.23
N GLU A 188 23.14 3.49 -36.25
CA GLU A 188 24.12 2.40 -36.32
C GLU A 188 23.98 1.41 -35.16
N LYS A 189 23.87 1.91 -33.92
CA LYS A 189 23.69 1.05 -32.74
C LYS A 189 22.35 0.31 -32.77
N ILE A 190 21.25 0.97 -33.18
CA ILE A 190 19.92 0.35 -33.30
C ILE A 190 19.90 -0.74 -34.38
N LYS A 191 20.56 -0.54 -35.53
CA LYS A 191 20.71 -1.56 -36.57
C LYS A 191 21.44 -2.79 -36.05
N THR A 192 22.56 -2.57 -35.36
CA THR A 192 23.34 -3.62 -34.70
C THR A 192 22.50 -4.45 -33.72
N ILE A 193 21.64 -3.81 -32.92
CA ILE A 193 20.78 -4.50 -31.94
C ILE A 193 19.60 -5.22 -32.62
N SER A 194 19.12 -4.70 -33.75
CA SER A 194 17.97 -5.25 -34.48
C SER A 194 18.34 -6.39 -35.45
N ASN A 195 19.63 -6.75 -35.60
CA ASN A 195 20.12 -7.73 -36.58
C ASN A 195 19.64 -7.43 -38.02
N VAL A 196 19.61 -6.14 -38.41
CA VAL A 196 19.33 -5.67 -39.77
C VAL A 196 20.55 -4.95 -40.32
#